data_AF-A0A1Q2YM79-F1
#
_entry.id   AF-A0A1Q2YM79-F1
#
_cell.length_a   1.000
_cell.length_b   1.000
_cell.length_c   1.000
_cell.angle_alpha   90.00
_cell.angle_beta   90.00
_cell.angle_gamma   90.00
#
_symmetry.space_group_name_H-M   'P 1'
#
loop_
_entity.id
_entity.type
_entity.pdbx_description
1 polymer ?
#
loop_
_entity_poly.entity_id
_entity_poly.type
_entity_poly.pdbx_seq_one_letter_code
_entity_poly.pdbx_strand_id
1 'polypeptide(L)'
;MLETGQGGDTQFLDSFEIYDRLSPLMKKKLEGLKVLHSSKMQAAQTTREGGVERKTAVESIHPLIRYHPVLKRKSFYIHKTFSRRILGLKAEESENLMSFLNKHSESCLDAHVRLQWDENTVVLWDNRRVLHTATTDFNTTDIRHAFRVTTMAERPSENEQEYENWTPEQEEENIRLKEHYLNLSPAQYYEETSHK
;
A
#
# COMPACT_ATOMS: atom_id res chain seq x y z
N MET A 1 29.60 -0.76 -6.49
CA MET A 1 28.32 -0.74 -5.76
C MET A 1 28.43 0.36 -4.72
N LEU A 2 27.33 0.99 -4.29
CA LEU A 2 27.39 1.99 -3.23
C LEU A 2 27.94 1.31 -1.96
N GLU A 3 29.02 1.86 -1.41
CA GLU A 3 29.60 1.40 -0.14
C GLU A 3 28.80 1.95 1.04
N THR A 4 28.90 1.31 2.21
CA THR A 4 28.27 1.76 3.45
C THR A 4 28.59 3.23 3.73
N GLY A 5 27.55 4.02 3.99
CA GLY A 5 27.68 5.44 4.36
C GLY A 5 27.66 6.43 3.19
N GLN A 6 27.54 5.96 1.93
CA GLN A 6 27.46 6.85 0.75
C GLN A 6 26.02 7.22 0.32
N GLY A 7 25.01 6.79 1.08
CA GLY A 7 23.59 7.00 0.76
C GLY A 7 23.01 5.92 -0.16
N GLY A 8 21.80 6.13 -0.68
CA GLY A 8 21.12 5.12 -1.50
C GLY A 8 20.44 4.02 -0.69
N ASP A 9 20.16 4.34 0.58
CA ASP A 9 19.58 3.45 1.57
C ASP A 9 18.14 3.08 1.23
N THR A 10 17.61 2.06 1.91
CA THR A 10 16.18 1.74 1.87
C THR A 10 15.57 1.97 3.23
N GLN A 11 14.51 2.78 3.26
CA GLN A 11 13.72 3.00 4.46
C GLN A 11 12.52 2.07 4.44
N PHE A 12 12.25 1.47 5.59
CA PHE A 12 11.12 0.59 5.85
C PHE A 12 10.27 1.20 6.97
N LEU A 13 8.96 1.09 6.85
CA LEU A 13 8.00 1.56 7.85
C LEU A 13 7.06 0.42 8.23
N ASP A 14 6.95 0.17 9.53
CA ASP A 14 6.07 -0.87 10.07
C ASP A 14 4.61 -0.41 10.13
N SER A 15 3.78 -0.98 9.25
CA SER A 15 2.37 -0.63 9.12
C SER A 15 1.49 -1.12 10.27
N PHE A 16 1.98 -2.05 11.10
CA PHE A 16 1.32 -2.39 12.36
C PHE A 16 1.50 -1.28 13.39
N GLU A 17 2.74 -0.82 13.58
CA GLU A 17 3.07 0.19 14.59
C GLU A 17 2.33 1.50 14.33
N ILE A 18 2.32 1.97 13.08
CA ILE A 18 1.58 3.17 12.73
C ILE A 18 0.05 2.99 12.85
N TYR A 19 -0.48 1.78 12.63
CA TYR A 19 -1.90 1.51 12.88
C TYR A 19 -2.20 1.55 14.39
N ASP A 20 -1.35 0.93 15.21
CA ASP A 20 -1.58 0.80 16.64
C ASP A 20 -1.61 2.14 17.38
N ARG A 21 -0.88 3.14 16.86
CA ARG A 21 -0.83 4.51 17.38
C ARG A 21 -2.06 5.36 17.09
N LEU A 22 -2.94 4.93 16.18
CA LEU A 22 -4.18 5.65 15.95
C LEU A 22 -5.07 5.61 17.20
N SER A 23 -5.82 6.70 17.41
CA SER A 23 -6.85 6.71 18.44
C SER A 23 -7.91 5.63 18.16
N PRO A 24 -8.54 5.03 19.18
CA PRO A 24 -9.58 4.02 18.98
C PRO A 24 -10.73 4.50 18.09
N LEU A 25 -11.10 5.78 18.20
CA LEU A 25 -12.11 6.39 17.33
C LEU A 25 -11.67 6.41 15.86
N MET A 26 -10.40 6.72 15.60
CA MET A 26 -9.88 6.72 14.23
C MET A 26 -9.81 5.30 13.69
N LYS A 27 -9.34 4.32 14.48
CA LYS A 27 -9.36 2.91 14.08
C LYS A 27 -10.77 2.47 13.66
N LYS A 28 -11.78 2.76 14.47
CA LYS A 28 -13.19 2.44 14.17
C LYS A 28 -13.70 3.13 12.89
N LYS A 29 -13.33 4.39 12.65
CA LYS A 29 -13.73 5.12 11.44
C LYS A 29 -13.12 4.56 10.15
N LEU A 30 -11.98 3.87 10.25
CA LEU A 30 -11.25 3.32 9.10
C LEU A 30 -11.66 1.89 8.76
N GLU A 31 -12.36 1.19 9.67
CA GLU A 31 -12.92 -0.13 9.42
C GLU A 31 -13.96 -0.07 8.29
N GLY A 32 -14.02 -1.11 7.45
CA GLY A 32 -14.88 -1.21 6.28
C GLY A 32 -14.46 -0.34 5.07
N LEU A 33 -13.57 0.64 5.26
CA LEU A 33 -13.16 1.51 4.16
C LEU A 33 -12.31 0.73 3.15
N LYS A 34 -12.58 0.95 1.87
CA LYS A 34 -11.82 0.38 0.75
C LYS A 34 -11.11 1.46 -0.05
N VAL A 35 -9.95 1.13 -0.60
CA VAL A 35 -9.07 2.04 -1.32
C VAL A 35 -8.80 1.51 -2.72
N LEU A 36 -8.89 2.39 -3.69
CA LEU A 36 -8.40 2.16 -5.04
C LEU A 36 -6.88 2.33 -5.07
N HIS A 37 -6.17 1.28 -5.47
CA HIS A 37 -4.75 1.29 -5.78
C HIS A 37 -4.56 1.27 -7.30
N SER A 38 -3.64 2.10 -7.82
CA SER A 38 -3.39 2.24 -9.26
C SER A 38 -1.89 2.44 -9.56
N SER A 39 -1.34 1.59 -10.41
CA SER A 39 0.04 1.74 -10.91
C SER A 39 0.15 2.63 -12.16
N LYS A 40 -0.97 3.15 -12.68
CA LYS A 40 -1.00 3.98 -13.91
C LYS A 40 -0.06 5.20 -13.85
N MET A 41 -0.03 5.92 -12.73
CA MET A 41 0.87 7.08 -12.60
C MET A 41 2.36 6.68 -12.67
N GLN A 42 2.73 5.58 -12.01
CA GLN A 42 4.10 5.08 -12.01
C GLN A 42 4.51 4.60 -13.39
N ALA A 43 3.63 3.89 -14.10
CA ALA A 43 3.86 3.47 -15.48
C ALA A 43 4.05 4.69 -16.39
N ALA A 44 3.14 5.67 -16.33
CA ALA A 44 3.24 6.90 -17.10
C ALA A 44 4.50 7.72 -16.78
N GLN A 45 4.94 7.74 -15.52
CA GLN A 45 6.22 8.37 -15.14
C GLN A 45 7.41 7.62 -15.75
N THR A 46 7.43 6.28 -15.64
CA THR A 46 8.49 5.44 -16.19
C THR A 46 8.65 5.66 -17.70
N THR A 47 7.54 5.68 -18.45
CA THR A 47 7.54 5.95 -19.90
C THR A 47 8.06 7.36 -20.21
N ARG A 48 7.64 8.38 -19.44
CA ARG A 48 8.11 9.76 -19.62
C ARG A 48 9.61 9.91 -19.38
N GLU A 49 10.17 9.13 -18.47
CA GLU A 49 11.60 9.10 -18.15
C GLU A 49 12.42 8.23 -19.11
N GLY A 50 11.81 7.69 -20.18
CA GLY A 50 12.48 6.81 -21.15
C GLY A 50 12.73 5.39 -20.64
N GLY A 51 12.10 5.01 -19.53
CA GLY A 51 12.13 3.66 -18.99
C GLY A 51 11.23 2.69 -19.76
N VAL A 52 11.38 1.40 -19.45
CA VAL A 52 10.58 0.32 -20.05
C VAL A 52 9.45 -0.09 -19.11
N GLU A 53 8.21 -0.01 -19.58
CA GLU A 53 7.05 -0.60 -18.89
C GLU A 53 7.14 -2.13 -18.95
N ARG A 54 7.53 -2.76 -17.83
CA ARG A 54 7.71 -4.23 -17.76
C ARG A 54 6.43 -4.98 -17.44
N LYS A 55 5.39 -4.28 -16.97
CA LYS A 55 4.08 -4.84 -16.61
C LYS A 55 3.00 -3.82 -16.92
N THR A 56 1.91 -4.27 -17.51
CA THR A 56 0.73 -3.45 -17.74
C THR A 56 0.26 -2.82 -16.45
N ALA A 57 -0.04 -1.51 -16.49
CA ALA A 57 -0.65 -0.82 -15.36
C ALA A 57 -1.97 -1.48 -14.93
N VAL A 58 -2.17 -1.62 -13.61
CA VAL A 58 -3.34 -2.27 -13.01
C VAL A 58 -3.99 -1.38 -11.98
N GLU A 59 -5.29 -1.63 -11.77
CA GLU A 59 -6.09 -0.99 -10.74
C GLU A 59 -6.86 -2.04 -9.95
N SER A 60 -6.82 -1.92 -8.63
CA SER A 60 -7.48 -2.87 -7.73
C SER A 60 -8.06 -2.16 -6.51
N ILE A 61 -9.14 -2.73 -5.97
CA ILE A 61 -9.79 -2.26 -4.74
C ILE A 61 -9.42 -3.22 -3.62
N HIS A 62 -8.88 -2.66 -2.54
CA HIS A 62 -8.47 -3.41 -1.35
C HIS A 62 -8.94 -2.70 -0.08
N PRO A 63 -9.05 -3.39 1.07
CA PRO A 63 -9.36 -2.74 2.33
C PRO A 63 -8.25 -1.75 2.73
N LEU A 64 -8.65 -0.63 3.33
CA LEU A 64 -7.72 0.38 3.86
C LEU A 64 -6.92 -0.19 5.03
N ILE A 65 -7.60 -0.96 5.88
CA ILE A 65 -7.03 -1.72 6.98
C ILE A 65 -7.06 -3.19 6.59
N ARG A 66 -5.90 -3.78 6.35
CA ARG A 66 -5.78 -5.20 6.04
C ARG A 66 -5.60 -6.02 7.29
N TYR A 67 -6.02 -7.28 7.21
CA TYR A 67 -5.71 -8.32 8.15
C TYR A 67 -4.45 -9.09 7.70
N HIS A 68 -3.63 -9.47 8.67
CA HIS A 68 -2.43 -10.28 8.44
C HIS A 68 -2.71 -11.74 8.83
N PRO A 69 -2.77 -12.68 7.88
CA PRO A 69 -3.28 -14.03 8.14
C PRO A 69 -2.40 -14.86 9.08
N VAL A 70 -1.08 -14.64 9.08
CA VAL A 70 -0.15 -15.35 9.97
C VAL A 70 -0.13 -14.77 11.39
N LEU A 71 0.08 -13.45 11.51
CA LEU A 71 0.23 -12.76 12.79
C LEU A 71 -1.09 -12.34 13.43
N LYS A 72 -2.22 -12.52 12.73
CA LYS A 72 -3.58 -12.24 13.22
C LYS A 72 -3.76 -10.78 13.69
N ARG A 73 -3.08 -9.84 13.02
CA ARG A 73 -3.07 -8.41 13.32
C ARG A 73 -3.63 -7.58 12.17
N LYS A 74 -4.17 -6.40 12.50
CA LYS A 74 -4.59 -5.38 11.53
C LYS A 74 -3.44 -4.43 11.22
N SER A 75 -3.31 -4.00 9.97
CA SER A 75 -2.29 -3.05 9.52
C SER A 75 -2.84 -2.08 8.50
N PHE A 76 -2.16 -0.95 8.34
CA PHE A 76 -2.43 -0.08 7.20
C PHE A 76 -2.07 -0.77 5.88
N TYR A 77 -2.92 -0.56 4.89
CA TYR A 77 -2.69 -0.95 3.50
C TYR A 77 -2.90 0.25 2.57
N ILE A 78 -2.14 1.31 2.83
CA ILE A 78 -2.12 2.52 2.03
C ILE A 78 -0.70 2.82 1.59
N HIS A 79 -0.55 3.36 0.39
CA HIS A 79 0.74 3.74 -0.16
C HIS A 79 0.59 5.06 -0.89
N LYS A 80 1.37 6.08 -0.51
CA LYS A 80 1.38 7.40 -1.17
C LYS A 80 1.50 7.30 -2.69
N THR A 81 2.34 6.38 -3.17
CA THR A 81 2.58 6.19 -4.60
C THR A 81 1.44 5.48 -5.33
N PHE A 82 0.63 4.63 -4.68
CA PHE A 82 -0.35 3.79 -5.38
C PHE A 82 -1.81 4.06 -5.00
N SER A 83 -2.09 4.44 -3.77
CA SER A 83 -3.45 4.76 -3.31
C SER A 83 -3.95 6.03 -3.99
N ARG A 84 -5.20 5.99 -4.47
CA ARG A 84 -5.81 7.08 -5.27
C ARG A 84 -7.06 7.67 -4.67
N ARG A 85 -7.93 6.80 -4.16
CA ARG A 85 -9.26 7.20 -3.70
C ARG A 85 -9.77 6.20 -2.69
N ILE A 86 -10.39 6.71 -1.64
CA ILE A 86 -11.16 5.92 -0.67
C ILE A 86 -12.60 5.88 -1.19
N LEU A 87 -13.14 4.68 -1.36
CA LEU A 87 -14.50 4.49 -1.86
C LEU A 87 -15.53 4.87 -0.80
N GLY A 88 -16.72 5.30 -1.23
CA GLY A 88 -17.80 5.73 -0.34
C GLY A 88 -17.63 7.14 0.25
N LEU A 89 -16.53 7.84 -0.05
CA LEU A 89 -16.29 9.22 0.38
C LEU A 89 -16.35 10.19 -0.81
N LYS A 90 -16.71 11.44 -0.53
CA LYS A 90 -16.52 12.54 -1.48
C LYS A 90 -15.03 12.75 -1.77
N ALA A 91 -14.72 13.42 -2.88
CA ALA A 91 -13.34 13.64 -3.30
C ALA A 91 -12.53 14.37 -2.22
N GLU A 92 -13.09 15.43 -1.64
CA GLU A 92 -12.45 16.24 -0.62
C GLU A 92 -12.26 15.46 0.69
N GLU A 93 -13.22 14.61 1.06
CA GLU A 93 -13.13 13.75 2.23
C GLU A 93 -12.04 12.69 2.07
N SER A 94 -12.02 12.02 0.91
CA SER A 94 -11.00 11.03 0.56
C SER A 94 -9.61 11.65 0.55
N GLU A 95 -9.44 12.82 -0.07
CA GLU A 95 -8.15 13.51 -0.16
C GLU A 95 -7.64 13.93 1.22
N ASN A 96 -8.49 14.57 2.03
CA ASN A 96 -8.13 14.99 3.38
C ASN A 96 -7.76 13.80 4.26
N LEU A 97 -8.52 12.70 4.19
CA LEU A 97 -8.23 11.50 4.96
C LEU A 97 -6.93 10.84 4.49
N MET A 98 -6.71 10.66 3.18
CA MET A 98 -5.44 10.15 2.66
C MET A 98 -4.25 11.04 3.07
N SER A 99 -4.40 12.36 3.02
CA SER A 99 -3.36 13.31 3.44
C SER A 99 -3.02 13.14 4.92
N PHE A 100 -4.04 13.06 5.78
CA PHE A 100 -3.85 12.77 7.21
C PHE A 100 -3.11 11.45 7.44
N LEU A 101 -3.53 10.37 6.79
CA LEU A 101 -2.94 9.04 7.00
C LEU A 101 -1.49 8.95 6.47
N ASN A 102 -1.20 9.60 5.35
CA ASN A 102 0.17 9.70 4.84
C ASN A 102 1.03 10.53 5.80
N LYS A 103 0.54 11.67 6.28
CA LYS A 103 1.27 12.50 7.26
C LYS A 103 1.53 11.76 8.57
N HIS A 104 0.55 11.01 9.06
CA HIS A 104 0.70 10.16 10.25
C HIS A 104 1.79 9.09 10.05
N SER A 105 1.79 8.45 8.88
CA SER A 105 2.81 7.48 8.50
C SER A 105 4.20 8.11 8.50
N GLU A 106 4.34 9.28 7.86
CA GLU A 106 5.61 10.04 7.77
C GLU A 106 6.09 10.57 9.14
N SER A 107 5.18 10.91 10.05
CA SER A 107 5.54 11.48 11.36
C SER A 107 5.96 10.45 12.41
N CYS A 108 5.65 9.16 12.20
CA CYS A 108 6.04 8.08 13.12
C CYS A 108 7.49 7.65 12.88
N LEU A 109 8.45 8.56 13.13
CA LEU A 109 9.87 8.35 12.80
C LEU A 109 10.47 7.12 13.48
N ASP A 110 10.05 6.81 14.69
CA ASP A 110 10.46 5.65 15.48
C ASP A 110 9.84 4.31 15.02
N ALA A 111 8.86 4.35 14.10
CA ALA A 111 8.36 3.18 13.40
C ALA A 111 9.13 2.89 12.08
N HIS A 112 10.12 3.73 11.75
CA HIS A 112 10.96 3.56 10.58
C HIS A 112 12.28 2.85 10.91
N VAL A 113 12.73 2.02 9.98
CA VAL A 113 14.09 1.47 9.95
C VAL A 113 14.75 1.93 8.66
N ARG A 114 15.91 2.54 8.78
CA ARG A 114 16.76 2.89 7.65
C ARG A 114 17.85 1.84 7.51
N LEU A 115 17.82 1.09 6.43
CA LEU A 115 18.84 0.13 6.09
C LEU A 115 19.90 0.77 5.18
N GLN A 116 21.13 0.75 5.68
CA GLN A 116 22.33 1.01 4.89
C GLN A 116 22.75 -0.26 4.15
N TRP A 117 23.05 -0.10 2.86
CA TRP A 117 23.52 -1.21 2.03
C TRP A 117 25.04 -1.32 2.12
N ASP A 118 25.51 -2.56 2.30
CA ASP A 118 26.92 -2.96 2.14
C ASP A 118 27.02 -4.14 1.17
N GLU A 119 28.25 -4.47 0.75
CA GLU A 119 28.53 -5.63 -0.07
C GLU A 119 27.93 -6.90 0.56
N ASN A 120 27.27 -7.72 -0.26
CA ASN A 120 26.64 -8.98 0.14
C ASN A 120 25.49 -8.86 1.17
N THR A 121 25.01 -7.64 1.47
CA THR A 121 23.82 -7.45 2.29
C THR A 121 22.59 -8.04 1.60
N VAL A 122 21.89 -8.95 2.29
CA VAL A 122 20.62 -9.52 1.84
C VAL A 122 19.54 -9.14 2.83
N VAL A 123 18.41 -8.67 2.31
CA VAL A 123 17.28 -8.22 3.12
C VAL A 123 16.06 -9.04 2.74
N LEU A 124 15.42 -9.59 3.76
CA LEU A 124 14.12 -10.21 3.65
C LEU A 124 13.14 -9.41 4.52
N TRP A 125 12.00 -9.04 3.96
CA TRP A 125 10.95 -8.37 4.71
C TRP A 125 9.58 -8.93 4.37
N ASP A 126 8.65 -8.79 5.31
CA ASP A 126 7.26 -9.14 5.07
C ASP A 126 6.55 -7.99 4.37
N ASN A 127 6.34 -8.13 3.06
CA ASN A 127 5.66 -7.13 2.24
C ASN A 127 4.18 -6.95 2.60
N ARG A 128 3.64 -7.74 3.53
CA ARG A 128 2.27 -7.57 4.04
C ARG A 128 2.15 -6.41 5.04
N ARG A 129 3.22 -6.14 5.80
CA ARG A 129 3.21 -5.15 6.89
C ARG A 129 4.21 -4.00 6.71
N VAL A 130 5.01 -4.01 5.64
CA VAL A 130 6.08 -3.05 5.46
C VAL A 130 5.81 -2.15 4.26
N LEU A 131 5.81 -0.84 4.50
CA LEU A 131 5.98 0.15 3.45
C LEU A 131 7.49 0.42 3.28
N HIS A 132 7.94 0.73 2.07
CA HIS A 132 9.35 1.04 1.85
C HIS A 132 9.56 2.08 0.76
N THR A 133 10.69 2.78 0.83
CA THR A 133 11.13 3.71 -0.20
C THR A 133 12.65 3.64 -0.35
N ALA A 134 13.12 3.82 -1.58
CA ALA A 134 14.53 4.13 -1.82
C ALA A 134 14.80 5.57 -1.37
N THR A 135 15.97 5.79 -0.75
CA THR A 135 16.42 7.13 -0.37
C THR A 135 17.35 7.66 -1.46
N THR A 136 17.02 8.82 -2.02
CA THR A 136 17.79 9.47 -3.08
C THR A 136 18.77 10.50 -2.49
N ASP A 137 19.60 10.05 -1.55
CA ASP A 137 20.52 10.89 -0.77
C ASP A 137 21.99 10.56 -1.01
N PHE A 138 22.31 10.22 -2.27
CA PHE A 138 23.66 9.96 -2.74
C PHE A 138 23.95 10.88 -3.92
N ASN A 139 25.10 11.55 -3.90
CA ASN A 139 25.56 12.41 -4.98
C ASN A 139 26.81 11.81 -5.62
N THR A 140 26.60 10.71 -6.34
CA THR A 140 27.66 9.99 -7.06
C THR A 140 27.20 9.67 -8.47
N THR A 141 28.16 9.56 -9.38
CA THR A 141 27.97 9.02 -10.73
C THR A 141 27.78 7.49 -10.73
N ASP A 142 27.98 6.84 -9.58
CA ASP A 142 27.89 5.40 -9.45
C ASP A 142 26.47 4.86 -9.63
N ILE A 143 26.39 3.65 -10.17
CA ILE A 143 25.12 2.97 -10.42
C ILE A 143 24.70 2.21 -9.16
N ARG A 144 23.49 2.49 -8.66
CA ARG A 144 22.80 1.67 -7.67
C ARG A 144 22.01 0.57 -8.38
N HIS A 145 22.41 -0.69 -8.16
CA HIS A 145 21.74 -1.86 -8.73
C HIS A 145 21.43 -2.89 -7.66
N ALA A 146 20.24 -3.49 -7.72
CA ALA A 146 19.81 -4.54 -6.80
C ALA A 146 18.97 -5.59 -7.55
N PHE A 147 19.13 -6.85 -7.16
CA PHE A 147 18.26 -7.94 -7.60
C PHE A 147 17.13 -8.11 -6.59
N ARG A 148 15.90 -8.25 -7.09
CA ARG A 148 14.72 -8.47 -6.24
C ARG A 148 13.96 -9.70 -6.71
N VAL A 149 13.71 -10.60 -5.77
CA VAL A 149 12.79 -11.73 -5.94
C VAL A 149 11.56 -11.46 -5.08
N THR A 150 10.38 -11.67 -5.65
CA THR A 150 9.10 -11.52 -4.94
C THR A 150 8.31 -12.82 -5.07
N THR A 151 7.86 -13.38 -3.96
CA THR A 151 6.96 -14.53 -3.94
C THR A 151 5.52 -14.07 -4.10
N MET A 152 4.66 -14.97 -4.59
CA MET A 152 3.22 -14.72 -4.53
C MET A 152 2.74 -14.79 -3.07
N ALA A 153 1.69 -14.01 -2.78
CA ALA A 153 1.03 -13.97 -1.48
C ALA A 153 -0.49 -14.04 -1.68
N GLU A 154 -1.22 -14.10 -0.58
CA GLU A 154 -2.68 -14.03 -0.56
C GLU A 154 -3.22 -12.66 -0.99
N ARG A 155 -4.50 -12.64 -1.36
CA ARG A 155 -5.25 -11.39 -1.53
C ARG A 155 -5.37 -10.65 -0.19
N PRO A 156 -5.15 -9.32 -0.14
CA PRO A 156 -5.43 -8.53 1.05
C PRO A 156 -6.91 -8.61 1.44
N SER A 157 -7.18 -9.08 2.66
CA SER A 157 -8.51 -9.15 3.27
C SER A 157 -8.60 -8.16 4.43
N GLU A 158 -9.82 -7.78 4.83
CA GLU A 158 -10.09 -6.87 5.94
C GLU A 158 -10.02 -7.59 7.30
N ASN A 159 -10.47 -8.84 7.32
CA ASN A 159 -10.57 -9.66 8.53
C ASN A 159 -10.29 -11.15 8.23
N GLU A 160 -10.28 -11.95 9.31
CA GLU A 160 -10.05 -13.39 9.25
C GLU A 160 -11.12 -14.11 8.44
N GLN A 161 -12.38 -13.72 8.61
CA GLN A 161 -13.49 -14.37 7.92
C GLN A 161 -13.45 -14.14 6.40
N GLU A 162 -13.11 -12.94 5.95
CA GLU A 162 -12.87 -12.68 4.51
C GLU A 162 -11.67 -13.47 3.99
N TYR A 163 -10.59 -13.61 4.79
CA TYR A 163 -9.43 -14.42 4.40
C TYR A 163 -9.78 -15.89 4.23
N GLU A 164 -10.49 -16.48 5.19
CA GLU A 164 -10.83 -17.90 5.21
C GLU A 164 -11.87 -18.28 4.14
N ASN A 165 -12.79 -17.37 3.81
CA ASN A 165 -13.84 -17.61 2.82
C ASN A 165 -13.46 -17.18 1.40
N TRP A 166 -12.23 -16.70 1.19
CA TRP A 166 -11.78 -16.26 -0.13
C TRP A 166 -11.78 -17.41 -1.14
N THR A 167 -12.34 -17.18 -2.33
CA THR A 167 -12.23 -18.11 -3.46
C THR A 167 -11.82 -17.40 -4.75
N PRO A 168 -11.25 -18.11 -5.74
CA PRO A 168 -10.97 -17.56 -7.06
C PRO A 168 -12.21 -16.96 -7.75
N GLU A 169 -13.38 -17.58 -7.61
CA GLU A 169 -14.63 -17.12 -8.21
C GLU A 169 -15.09 -15.79 -7.60
N GLN A 170 -14.93 -15.63 -6.28
CA GLN A 170 -15.17 -14.35 -5.61
C GLN A 170 -14.20 -13.28 -6.09
N GLU A 171 -12.95 -13.64 -6.39
CA GLU A 171 -11.97 -12.70 -6.91
C GLU A 171 -12.30 -12.26 -8.34
N GLU A 172 -12.69 -13.19 -9.20
CA GLU A 172 -13.17 -12.87 -10.55
C GLU A 172 -14.39 -11.94 -10.49
N GLU A 173 -15.32 -12.19 -9.57
CA GLU A 173 -16.46 -11.32 -9.33
C GLU A 173 -16.02 -9.91 -8.87
N ASN A 174 -15.10 -9.83 -7.92
CA ASN A 174 -14.56 -8.55 -7.44
C ASN A 174 -13.89 -7.75 -8.57
N ILE A 175 -13.14 -8.43 -9.44
CA ILE A 175 -12.51 -7.80 -10.62
C ILE A 175 -13.59 -7.29 -11.58
N ARG A 176 -14.65 -8.08 -11.82
CA ARG A 176 -15.76 -7.69 -12.70
C ARG A 176 -16.53 -6.48 -12.17
N LEU A 177 -16.81 -6.46 -10.86
CA LEU A 177 -17.57 -5.39 -10.20
C LEU A 177 -16.73 -4.14 -9.92
N LYS A 178 -15.41 -4.19 -10.10
CA LYS A 178 -14.51 -3.07 -9.81
C LYS A 178 -14.99 -1.77 -10.50
N GLU A 179 -15.24 -1.81 -11.81
CA GLU A 179 -15.69 -0.61 -12.54
C GLU A 179 -17.08 -0.13 -12.09
N HIS A 180 -17.99 -1.04 -11.72
CA HIS A 180 -19.28 -0.68 -11.13
C HIS A 180 -19.08 0.15 -9.86
N TYR A 181 -18.32 -0.37 -8.89
CA TYR A 181 -18.04 0.32 -7.62
C TYR A 181 -17.29 1.63 -7.81
N LEU A 182 -16.43 1.75 -8.83
CA LEU A 182 -15.73 2.99 -9.11
C LEU A 182 -16.66 4.10 -9.64
N ASN A 183 -17.75 3.74 -10.30
CA ASN A 183 -18.70 4.67 -10.89
C ASN A 183 -19.86 5.07 -9.95
N LEU A 184 -20.00 4.41 -8.80
CA LEU A 184 -21.01 4.78 -7.81
C LEU A 184 -20.68 6.14 -7.16
N SER A 185 -21.71 6.95 -6.94
CA SER A 185 -21.63 8.08 -6.02
C SER A 185 -21.42 7.61 -4.58
N PRO A 186 -20.92 8.45 -3.66
CA PRO A 186 -20.78 8.09 -2.25
C PRO A 186 -22.06 7.55 -1.61
N ALA A 187 -23.22 8.14 -1.92
CA ALA A 187 -24.51 7.69 -1.40
C ALA A 187 -24.88 6.29 -1.92
N GLN A 188 -24.76 6.06 -3.23
CA GLN A 188 -25.05 4.75 -3.82
C GLN A 188 -24.09 3.67 -3.30
N TYR A 189 -22.80 3.99 -3.17
CA TYR A 189 -21.82 3.06 -2.61
C TYR A 189 -22.20 2.69 -1.16
N TYR A 190 -22.59 3.67 -0.36
CA TYR A 190 -23.04 3.44 1.02
C TYR A 190 -24.27 2.53 1.07
N GLU A 191 -25.29 2.78 0.25
CA GLU A 191 -26.51 1.96 0.18
C GLU A 191 -26.21 0.51 -0.22
N GLU A 192 -25.35 0.29 -1.22
CA GLU A 192 -25.02 -1.06 -1.69
C GLU A 192 -24.12 -1.86 -0.73
N THR A 193 -23.36 -1.17 0.13
CA THR A 193 -22.36 -1.81 1.02
C THR A 193 -22.79 -1.88 2.48
N SER A 194 -23.73 -1.05 2.93
CA SER A 194 -24.20 -1.01 4.33
C SER A 194 -25.16 -2.16 4.70
N HIS A 195 -25.53 -3.00 3.74
CA HIS A 195 -26.47 -4.12 3.91
C HIS A 195 -25.81 -5.51 3.76
N LYS A 196 -24.48 -5.57 3.72
CA LYS A 196 -23.69 -6.81 3.68
C LYS A 196 -22.89 -6.96 4.97
#